data_AF-A0A969L5A4-F1
#
_entry.id   AF-A0A969L5A4-F1
#
_cell.length_a   1.000
_cell.length_b   1.000
_cell.length_c   1.000
_cell.angle_alpha   90.00
_cell.angle_beta   90.00
_cell.angle_gamma   90.00
#
_symmetry.space_group_name_H-M   'P 1'
#
loop_
_entity.id
_entity.type
_entity.pdbx_description
1 polymer ?
#
loop_
_entity_poly.entity_id
_entity_poly.type
_entity_poly.pdbx_seq_one_letter_code
_entity_poly.pdbx_strand_id
1 'polypeptide(L)' 'MVSSLVQVAWAKQIPPKPVPYRLVNDYANILNSAQWEALEQKLRAYEDSTSTQIVVVIERSLEDDALDW' A
#
# COMPACT_ATOMS: atom_id res chain seq x y z
N MET A 1 -43.09 -9.84 10.13
CA MET A 1 -41.96 -10.22 9.26
C MET A 1 -40.90 -9.17 9.45
N VAL A 2 -39.74 -9.53 10.03
CA VAL A 2 -38.61 -8.60 10.16
C VAL A 2 -37.66 -8.97 9.03
N SER A 3 -37.67 -8.20 7.95
CA SER A 3 -36.72 -8.39 6.85
C SER A 3 -35.36 -7.86 7.30
N SER A 4 -34.39 -8.74 7.50
CA SER A 4 -32.98 -8.36 7.61
C SER A 4 -32.46 -7.94 6.24
N LEU A 5 -31.90 -6.73 6.16
CA LEU A 5 -31.02 -6.34 5.07
C LEU A 5 -29.69 -7.07 5.25
N VAL A 6 -29.27 -7.83 4.25
CA VAL A 6 -27.89 -8.35 4.20
C VAL A 6 -26.99 -7.19 3.77
N GLN A 7 -26.17 -6.71 4.69
CA GLN A 7 -25.12 -5.73 4.39
C GLN A 7 -24.01 -6.49 3.63
N VAL A 8 -23.89 -6.26 2.32
CA VAL A 8 -22.73 -6.75 1.55
C VAL A 8 -21.59 -5.77 1.81
N ALA A 9 -20.55 -6.21 2.50
CA ALA A 9 -19.33 -5.42 2.64
C ALA A 9 -18.64 -5.30 1.27
N TRP A 10 -18.31 -4.08 0.84
CA TRP A 10 -17.46 -3.84 -0.32
C TRP A 10 -16.02 -3.71 0.16
N ALA A 11 -15.14 -4.60 -0.31
CA ALA A 11 -13.71 -4.48 -0.05
C ALA A 11 -13.09 -3.43 -0.98
N LYS A 12 -12.11 -2.66 -0.48
CA LYS A 12 -11.37 -1.67 -1.27
C LYS A 12 -10.62 -2.38 -2.39
N GLN A 13 -10.65 -1.76 -3.56
CA GLN A 13 -9.96 -2.31 -4.72
C GLN A 13 -8.44 -2.08 -4.58
N ILE A 14 -7.67 -3.16 -4.63
CA ILE A 14 -6.20 -3.08 -4.56
C ILE A 14 -5.69 -2.35 -5.82
N PRO A 15 -4.84 -1.30 -5.67
CA PRO A 15 -4.29 -0.60 -6.82
C PRO A 15 -3.44 -1.53 -7.70
N PRO A 16 -3.44 -1.33 -9.03
CA PRO A 16 -2.62 -2.14 -9.92
C PRO A 16 -1.13 -1.96 -9.62
N LYS A 17 -0.33 -2.98 -9.91
CA LYS A 17 1.12 -2.91 -9.77
C LYS A 17 1.66 -1.71 -10.58
N PRO A 18 2.47 -0.82 -9.98
CA PRO A 18 2.94 0.39 -10.64
C PRO A 18 3.87 0.07 -11.82
N VAL A 19 3.77 0.90 -12.87
CA VAL A 19 4.63 0.87 -14.06
C VAL A 19 5.18 2.29 -14.28
N PRO A 20 6.51 2.53 -14.16
CA PRO A 20 7.56 1.56 -13.86
C PRO A 20 7.46 1.00 -12.42
N TYR A 21 8.06 -0.17 -12.22
CA TYR A 21 8.11 -0.83 -10.92
C TYR A 21 8.89 0.02 -9.89
N ARG A 22 8.31 0.17 -8.68
CA ARG A 22 8.87 0.90 -7.55
C ARG A 22 8.66 0.13 -6.24
N LEU A 23 9.62 0.22 -5.31
CA LEU A 23 9.50 -0.34 -3.96
C LEU A 23 8.73 0.58 -3.01
N VAL A 24 8.70 1.89 -3.28
CA VAL A 24 7.94 2.88 -2.51
C VAL A 24 6.84 3.48 -3.39
N ASN A 25 5.59 3.27 -2.98
CA ASN A 25 4.40 3.76 -3.67
C ASN A 25 3.58 4.63 -2.73
N ASP A 26 3.80 5.94 -2.79
CA ASP A 26 3.13 6.93 -1.95
C ASP A 26 1.91 7.53 -2.66
N TYR A 27 0.74 6.92 -2.46
CA TYR A 27 -0.55 7.42 -2.95
C TYR A 27 -1.15 8.50 -2.02
N ALA A 28 -0.59 8.67 -0.82
CA ALA A 28 -1.00 9.70 0.12
C ALA A 28 -0.32 11.06 -0.13
N ASN A 29 0.79 11.08 -0.87
CA ASN A 29 1.66 12.23 -1.14
C ASN A 29 2.19 12.88 0.14
N ILE A 30 2.72 12.07 1.07
CA ILE A 30 3.27 12.54 2.35
C ILE A 30 4.80 12.61 2.36
N LEU A 31 5.45 11.90 1.43
CA LEU A 31 6.89 11.96 1.24
C LEU A 31 7.22 13.05 0.24
N ASN A 32 8.20 13.89 0.57
CA ASN A 32 8.84 14.71 -0.43
C ASN A 32 9.81 13.87 -1.29
N SER A 33 10.29 14.43 -2.41
CA SER A 33 11.16 13.70 -3.35
C SER A 33 12.42 13.13 -2.70
N ALA A 34 13.08 13.88 -1.81
CA ALA A 34 14.30 13.42 -1.15
C ALA A 34 14.03 12.26 -0.17
N GLN A 35 12.90 12.31 0.56
CA GLN A 35 12.47 11.23 1.45
C GLN A 35 12.08 9.97 0.67
N TRP A 36 11.35 10.16 -0.44
CA TRP A 36 10.97 9.06 -1.32
C TRP A 36 12.20 8.37 -1.92
N GLU A 37 13.14 9.14 -2.46
CA GLU A 37 14.39 8.61 -3.04
C GLU A 37 15.25 7.89 -2.00
N ALA A 38 15.42 8.49 -0.81
CA ALA A 38 16.19 7.87 0.26
C ALA A 38 15.57 6.54 0.72
N LEU A 39 14.24 6.46 0.80
CA LEU A 39 13.55 5.23 1.18
C LEU A 39 13.67 4.17 0.09
N GLU A 40 13.44 4.53 -1.18
CA GLU A 40 13.58 3.63 -2.32
C GLU A 40 14.99 3.04 -2.40
N GLN A 41 16.04 3.87 -2.26
CA GLN A 41 17.42 3.41 -2.25
C GLN A 41 17.71 2.46 -1.09
N LYS A 42 17.20 2.76 0.12
CA LYS A 42 17.37 1.90 1.28
C LYS A 42 16.76 0.52 1.05
N LEU A 43 15.55 0.45 0.50
CA LEU A 43 14.87 -0.82 0.23
C LEU A 43 15.59 -1.63 -0.86
N ARG A 44 16.11 -0.96 -1.91
CA ARG A 44 16.92 -1.62 -2.95
C ARG A 44 18.23 -2.17 -2.41
N ALA A 45 18.92 -1.42 -1.55
CA ALA A 45 20.14 -1.89 -0.91
C ALA A 45 19.89 -3.08 0.03
N TYR A 46 18.73 -3.10 0.70
CA TYR A 46 18.31 -4.24 1.51
C TYR A 46 18.01 -5.47 0.63
N GLU A 47 17.26 -5.29 -0.46
CA GLU A 47 16.98 -6.36 -1.43
C GLU A 47 18.27 -6.96 -1.99
N ASP A 48 19.23 -6.12 -2.41
CA ASP A 48 20.52 -6.55 -2.93
C ASP A 48 21.35 -7.33 -1.90
N SER A 49 21.38 -6.87 -0.64
CA SER A 49 22.19 -7.50 0.42
C SER A 49 21.57 -8.73 1.07
N THR A 50 20.26 -8.94 0.91
CA THR A 50 19.54 -10.01 1.64
C THR A 50 18.70 -10.92 0.75
N SER A 51 18.60 -10.63 -0.56
CA SER A 51 17.65 -11.28 -1.47
C SER A 51 16.19 -11.24 -0.97
N THR A 52 15.86 -10.28 -0.11
CA THR A 52 14.52 -10.06 0.44
C THR A 52 13.94 -8.75 -0.08
N GLN A 53 12.81 -8.82 -0.77
CA GLN A 53 12.12 -7.65 -1.28
C GLN A 53 11.11 -7.11 -0.28
N ILE A 54 11.21 -5.83 0.06
CA ILE A 54 10.25 -5.10 0.89
C ILE A 54 9.60 -4.02 0.04
N VAL A 55 8.27 -4.01 -0.03
CA VAL A 55 7.48 -2.99 -0.74
C VAL A 55 6.68 -2.19 0.27
N VAL A 56 6.75 -0.87 0.17
CA VAL A 56 6.02 0.09 1.00
C VAL A 56 4.95 0.75 0.14
N VAL A 57 3.69 0.65 0.59
CA VAL A 57 2.55 1.34 -0.01
C VAL A 57 1.97 2.27 1.04
N ILE A 58 1.80 3.55 0.70
CA ILE A 58 1.24 4.55 1.59
C ILE A 58 -0.08 5.03 1.00
N GLU A 59 -1.15 4.80 1.75
CA GLU A 59 -2.52 5.13 1.38
C GLU A 59 -3.10 6.11 2.40
N ARG A 60 -4.02 6.98 1.97
CA ARG A 60 -4.66 7.95 2.87
C ARG A 60 -5.65 7.30 3.85
N SER A 61 -6.26 6.20 3.42
CA SER A 61 -7.25 5.45 4.19
C SER A 61 -7.35 4.02 3.65
N LEU A 62 -7.73 3.09 4.51
CA LEU A 62 -8.17 1.74 4.12
C LEU A 62 -9.68 1.70 3.82
N GLU A 63 -10.37 2.84 3.93
CA GLU A 63 -11.84 2.92 3.82
C GLU A 63 -12.52 2.01 4.85
N ASP A 64 -13.57 1.29 4.44
CA ASP A 64 -14.29 0.29 5.23
C ASP A 64 -13.64 -1.11 5.15
N ASP A 65 -12.41 -1.24 4.63
CA ASP A 65 -11.65 -2.48 4.83
C ASP A 65 -11.34 -2.62 6.31
N ALA A 66 -12.22 -3.37 6.98
CA ALA A 66 -11.99 -3.85 8.31
C ALA A 66 -10.66 -4.60 8.30
N LEU A 67 -9.62 -3.97 8.84
CA LEU A 67 -8.50 -4.70 9.42
C LEU A 67 -9.03 -5.39 10.68
N ASP A 68 -9.88 -6.40 10.49
CA ASP A 68 -10.22 -7.37 11.53
C ASP A 68 -8.96 -8.22 11.76
N TRP A 69 -8.16 -7.80 12.74
CA TRP A 69 -6.99 -8.53 13.22
C TRP A 69 -7.35 -9.44 14.41
#